data_AF-A0A853U2E2-F1
#
_entry.id   AF-A0A853U2E2-F1
#
_cell.length_a   1.000
_cell.length_b   1.000
_cell.length_c   1.000
_cell.angle_alpha   90.00
_cell.angle_beta   90.00
_cell.angle_gamma   90.00
#
_symmetry.space_group_name_H-M   'P 1'
#
loop_
_entity.id
_entity.type
_entity.pdbx_description
1 polymer ?
#
loop_
_entity_poly.entity_id
_entity_poly.type
_entity_poly.pdbx_seq_one_letter_code
_entity_poly.pdbx_strand_id
1 'polypeptide(L)'
;MTVLTSADSTPSPAPTDTIGEIAETASDPAWWTALLGTPLRIALIVVFAVIASLILRRMIGKFARKIADGTTAANKRRHYDDGTRSDPVSRARRAQRANTVGSLLSSFATIIVAAIAGLMVLQEVGINPAPILASAGVAGIALGFGAQSLVRDYLSGFFIVVEDQYGIGDTVDLGEAIGTVEEVGLRTTRIRDVEGTLWHVPNGEILRVGNQSQGWSRAVVDVPVPVDINQNTATDIITRAITQLMSDPNRASVIMEDPEIIGIQELTGSSTTIRVFIKTLPNEQWAIARAFRSCLKSEFDKAGVAIALPDQMVIKETPGQAPPAATGADADDGSHASSS
;
A
#
# COMPACT_ATOMS: atom_id res chain seq x y z
N MET A 1 102.65 -11.83 69.42
CA MET A 1 101.77 -10.85 70.10
C MET A 1 100.36 -11.16 69.64
N THR A 2 99.54 -11.65 70.58
CA THR A 2 98.06 -11.83 70.68
C THR A 2 97.20 -11.19 69.57
N VAL A 3 96.04 -11.69 69.07
CA VAL A 3 94.84 -12.35 69.66
C VAL A 3 94.03 -13.11 68.56
N LEU A 4 93.10 -13.97 69.02
CA LEU A 4 92.22 -15.03 68.45
C LEU A 4 91.03 -14.67 67.51
N THR A 5 90.47 -15.75 66.89
CA THR A 5 89.03 -16.06 66.60
C THR A 5 88.38 -15.37 65.39
N SER A 6 87.56 -15.98 64.50
CA SER A 6 86.69 -17.18 64.51
C SER A 6 86.55 -17.79 63.09
N ALA A 7 86.07 -19.04 63.04
CA ALA A 7 85.81 -19.87 61.87
C ALA A 7 84.90 -19.27 60.78
N ASP A 8 85.20 -19.59 59.53
CA ASP A 8 84.29 -19.44 58.38
C ASP A 8 84.20 -20.79 57.66
N SER A 9 82.99 -21.28 57.49
CA SER A 9 82.68 -22.61 56.96
C SER A 9 82.15 -22.49 55.53
N THR A 10 82.90 -23.03 54.58
CA THR A 10 82.46 -23.26 53.19
C THR A 10 81.43 -24.39 53.15
N PRO A 11 80.47 -24.35 52.21
CA PRO A 11 79.97 -25.61 51.66
C PRO A 11 80.09 -25.70 50.12
N SER A 12 80.31 -26.96 49.72
CA SER A 12 80.48 -27.56 48.40
C SER A 12 79.18 -27.57 47.56
N PRO A 13 79.25 -27.58 46.22
CA PRO A 13 78.07 -27.64 45.35
C PRO A 13 77.57 -29.08 45.15
N ALA A 14 76.26 -29.30 45.19
CA ALA A 14 75.58 -30.55 44.84
C ALA A 14 74.13 -30.25 44.35
N PRO A 15 73.45 -31.22 43.73
CA PRO A 15 73.15 -31.29 42.30
C PRO A 15 71.80 -30.69 41.89
N THR A 16 71.71 -30.42 40.59
CA THR A 16 70.57 -30.08 39.75
C THR A 16 69.21 -30.67 40.19
N ASP A 17 68.37 -29.86 40.83
CA ASP A 17 66.93 -30.13 41.05
C ASP A 17 66.09 -29.64 39.86
N THR A 18 66.25 -30.29 38.71
CA THR A 18 65.40 -30.04 37.52
C THR A 18 63.94 -30.45 37.71
N ILE A 19 63.54 -31.00 38.87
CA ILE A 19 62.14 -31.37 39.17
C ILE A 19 61.40 -30.26 39.94
N GLY A 20 62.11 -29.40 40.68
CA GLY A 20 61.51 -28.26 41.38
C GLY A 20 61.05 -27.14 40.45
N GLU A 21 61.81 -26.87 39.39
CA GLU A 21 61.55 -25.80 38.42
C GLU A 21 60.34 -26.09 37.51
N ILE A 22 60.08 -27.38 37.20
CA ILE A 22 58.87 -27.82 36.49
C ILE A 22 57.62 -27.83 37.38
N ALA A 23 57.79 -27.97 38.70
CA ALA A 23 56.67 -27.97 39.66
C ALA A 23 56.19 -26.55 40.01
N GLU A 24 57.10 -25.57 40.08
CA GLU A 24 56.75 -24.15 40.24
C GLU A 24 56.07 -23.57 38.99
N THR A 25 56.50 -23.97 37.78
CA THR A 25 55.86 -23.53 36.54
C THR A 25 54.42 -24.07 36.37
N ALA A 26 54.10 -25.21 36.98
CA ALA A 26 52.76 -25.81 36.95
C ALA A 26 51.80 -25.28 38.04
N SER A 27 52.31 -24.60 39.05
CA SER A 27 51.55 -24.09 40.20
C SER A 27 51.47 -22.56 40.26
N ASP A 28 51.64 -21.90 39.11
CA ASP A 28 51.45 -20.47 38.96
C ASP A 28 49.94 -20.14 38.82
N PRO A 29 49.27 -19.44 39.76
CA PRO A 29 47.84 -19.11 39.64
C PRO A 29 47.50 -18.21 38.43
N ALA A 30 48.53 -17.69 37.74
CA ALA A 30 48.43 -16.94 36.51
C ALA A 30 47.84 -17.75 35.34
N TRP A 31 48.15 -19.04 35.20
CA TRP A 31 47.62 -19.83 34.08
C TRP A 31 46.16 -20.24 34.30
N TRP A 32 45.74 -20.55 35.53
CA TRP A 32 44.32 -20.79 35.83
C TRP A 32 43.49 -19.51 35.65
N THR A 33 43.97 -18.33 36.04
CA THR A 33 43.24 -17.06 35.82
C THR A 33 43.22 -16.65 34.35
N ALA A 34 44.28 -16.95 33.58
CA ALA A 34 44.29 -16.79 32.14
C ALA A 34 43.37 -17.80 31.42
N LEU A 35 43.22 -19.02 31.94
CA LEU A 35 42.42 -20.11 31.37
C LEU A 35 40.94 -20.07 31.82
N LEU A 36 40.63 -19.50 32.99
CA LEU A 36 39.27 -19.21 33.48
C LEU A 36 38.76 -17.80 33.11
N GLY A 37 39.61 -16.92 32.61
CA GLY A 37 39.26 -15.54 32.25
C GLY A 37 38.69 -15.39 30.84
N THR A 38 39.48 -14.78 29.96
CA THR A 38 39.16 -14.48 28.56
C THR A 38 38.64 -15.67 27.74
N PRO A 39 39.28 -16.87 27.73
CA PRO A 39 38.82 -17.99 26.91
C PRO A 39 37.51 -18.60 27.42
N LEU A 40 37.25 -18.58 28.74
CA LEU A 40 35.97 -19.02 29.30
C LEU A 40 34.84 -18.07 28.90
N ARG A 41 35.08 -16.75 28.93
CA ARG A 41 34.09 -15.76 28.50
C ARG A 41 33.78 -15.86 27.02
N ILE A 42 34.79 -16.05 26.18
CA ILE A 42 34.62 -16.33 24.75
C ILE A 42 33.78 -17.61 24.55
N ALA A 43 34.10 -18.69 25.29
CA ALA A 43 33.33 -19.93 25.23
C ALA A 43 31.86 -19.70 25.64
N LEU A 44 31.59 -18.94 26.71
CA LEU A 44 30.23 -18.60 27.14
C LEU A 44 29.47 -17.77 26.10
N ILE A 45 30.12 -16.77 25.47
CA ILE A 45 29.52 -15.96 24.39
C ILE A 45 29.13 -16.86 23.22
N VAL A 46 30.03 -17.75 22.79
CA VAL A 46 29.78 -18.68 21.67
C VAL A 46 28.65 -19.66 22.03
N VAL A 47 28.67 -20.25 23.23
CA VAL A 47 27.61 -21.15 23.69
C VAL A 47 26.27 -20.42 23.73
N PHE A 48 26.23 -19.21 24.27
CA PHE A 48 25.02 -18.38 24.31
C PHE A 48 24.51 -18.07 22.89
N ALA A 49 25.39 -17.67 21.98
CA ALA A 49 25.05 -17.37 20.59
C ALA A 49 24.51 -18.61 19.84
N VAL A 50 25.10 -19.78 20.08
CA VAL A 50 24.62 -21.06 19.53
C VAL A 50 23.24 -21.40 20.09
N ILE A 51 23.04 -21.30 21.41
CA ILE A 51 21.73 -21.52 22.05
C ILE A 51 20.69 -20.56 21.49
N ALA A 52 21.00 -19.26 21.42
CA ALA A 52 20.12 -18.24 20.86
C ALA A 52 19.78 -18.55 19.40
N SER A 53 20.77 -18.92 18.58
CA SER A 53 20.56 -19.30 17.17
C SER A 53 19.69 -20.55 17.02
N LEU A 54 19.87 -21.56 17.88
CA LEU A 54 19.04 -22.77 17.91
C LEU A 54 17.60 -22.45 18.32
N ILE A 55 17.40 -21.61 19.34
CA ILE A 55 16.08 -21.14 19.77
C ILE A 55 15.39 -20.39 18.63
N LEU A 56 16.09 -19.44 18.00
CA LEU A 56 15.52 -18.60 16.95
C LEU A 56 15.17 -19.43 15.71
N ARG A 57 16.06 -20.32 15.26
CA ARG A 57 15.77 -21.30 14.19
C ARG A 57 14.57 -22.18 14.54
N ARG A 58 14.46 -22.63 15.78
CA ARG A 58 13.33 -23.46 16.24
C ARG A 58 12.03 -22.68 16.30
N MET A 59 12.05 -21.41 16.74
CA MET A 59 10.88 -20.53 16.77
C MET A 59 10.39 -20.20 15.36
N ILE A 60 11.29 -19.75 14.48
CA ILE A 60 10.97 -19.41 13.10
C ILE A 60 10.47 -20.65 12.35
N GLY A 61 11.15 -21.79 12.51
CA GLY A 61 10.72 -23.04 11.89
C GLY A 61 9.38 -23.56 12.44
N LYS A 62 9.07 -23.34 13.72
CA LYS A 62 7.75 -23.65 14.28
C LYS A 62 6.66 -22.72 13.70
N PHE A 63 6.95 -21.43 13.57
CA PHE A 63 6.00 -20.45 13.04
C PHE A 63 5.73 -20.65 11.55
N ALA A 64 6.77 -20.89 10.75
CA ALA A 64 6.67 -21.19 9.33
C ALA A 64 5.83 -22.46 9.06
N ARG A 65 6.10 -23.54 9.81
CA ARG A 65 5.27 -24.76 9.76
C ARG A 65 3.84 -24.53 10.21
N LYS A 66 3.64 -23.75 11.28
CA LYS A 66 2.29 -23.39 11.74
C LYS A 66 1.50 -22.60 10.70
N ILE A 67 2.14 -21.76 9.89
CA ILE A 67 1.50 -21.04 8.77
C ILE A 67 1.24 -22.00 7.60
N ALA A 68 2.15 -22.92 7.30
CA ALA A 68 1.98 -23.94 6.28
C ALA A 68 0.82 -24.92 6.60
N ASP A 69 0.70 -25.32 7.87
CA ASP A 69 -0.26 -26.31 8.36
C ASP A 69 -1.58 -25.69 8.85
N GLY A 70 -1.56 -24.39 9.15
CA GLY A 70 -2.59 -23.65 9.91
C GLY A 70 -3.94 -23.41 9.22
N THR A 71 -4.12 -23.82 7.96
CA THR A 71 -5.46 -23.85 7.34
C THR A 71 -6.24 -25.14 7.64
N THR A 72 -5.66 -26.11 8.37
CA THR A 72 -6.30 -27.41 8.64
C THR A 72 -6.82 -27.56 10.08
N ALA A 73 -6.31 -26.78 11.06
CA ALA A 73 -6.74 -26.93 12.46
C ALA A 73 -7.93 -26.03 12.86
N ALA A 74 -8.11 -24.86 12.23
CA ALA A 74 -9.26 -23.99 12.47
C ALA A 74 -10.51 -24.39 11.68
N ASN A 75 -10.35 -25.19 10.61
CA ASN A 75 -11.45 -25.53 9.70
C ASN A 75 -12.16 -26.86 10.00
N LYS A 76 -11.83 -27.55 11.11
CA LYS A 76 -12.53 -28.79 11.50
C LYS A 76 -13.88 -28.53 12.20
N ARG A 77 -14.29 -27.27 12.39
CA ARG A 77 -15.51 -26.92 13.18
C ARG A 77 -16.53 -26.01 12.48
N ARG A 78 -16.33 -25.62 11.22
CA ARG A 78 -17.35 -24.85 10.47
C ARG A 78 -17.64 -25.53 9.15
N HIS A 79 -18.54 -26.51 9.21
CA HIS A 79 -19.40 -26.85 8.08
C HIS A 79 -20.31 -25.65 7.83
N TYR A 80 -19.98 -24.83 6.84
CA TYR A 80 -20.94 -24.10 6.04
C TYR A 80 -20.40 -23.99 4.63
N ASP A 81 -21.31 -24.17 3.68
CA ASP A 81 -21.15 -24.35 2.25
C ASP A 81 -20.40 -23.17 1.61
N ASP A 82 -19.18 -23.40 1.12
CA ASP A 82 -18.56 -22.54 0.10
C ASP A 82 -17.90 -23.44 -0.96
N GLY A 83 -18.38 -23.32 -2.19
CA GLY A 83 -18.06 -24.17 -3.34
C GLY A 83 -16.65 -23.98 -3.91
N THR A 84 -15.74 -23.33 -3.19
CA THR A 84 -14.34 -23.26 -3.58
C THR A 84 -13.63 -24.56 -3.21
N ARG A 85 -13.55 -25.48 -4.19
CA ARG A 85 -12.61 -26.61 -4.17
C ARG A 85 -11.23 -26.08 -3.79
N SER A 86 -10.84 -26.28 -2.54
CA SER A 86 -9.51 -25.90 -2.05
C SER A 86 -8.48 -26.85 -2.65
N ASP A 87 -8.05 -26.51 -3.87
CA ASP A 87 -7.16 -27.32 -4.71
C ASP A 87 -5.91 -27.73 -3.92
N PRO A 88 -5.53 -29.02 -3.89
CA PRO A 88 -4.33 -29.49 -3.20
C PRO A 88 -3.06 -28.76 -3.68
N VAL A 89 -3.06 -28.30 -4.93
CA VAL A 89 -2.00 -27.49 -5.55
C VAL A 89 -1.83 -26.11 -4.88
N SER A 90 -2.92 -25.46 -4.48
CA SER A 90 -2.89 -24.14 -3.84
C SER A 90 -2.32 -24.22 -2.41
N ARG A 91 -2.64 -25.28 -1.67
CA ARG A 91 -2.11 -25.57 -0.33
C ARG A 91 -0.63 -25.92 -0.39
N ALA A 92 -0.23 -26.77 -1.33
CA ALA A 92 1.18 -27.11 -1.57
C ALA A 92 2.03 -25.86 -1.89
N ARG A 93 1.50 -24.94 -2.69
CA ARG A 93 2.18 -23.67 -3.04
C ARG A 93 2.34 -22.75 -1.83
N ARG A 94 1.33 -22.63 -0.95
CA ARG A 94 1.42 -21.85 0.30
C ARG A 94 2.43 -22.45 1.27
N ALA A 95 2.43 -23.77 1.43
CA ALA A 95 3.39 -24.47 2.28
C ALA A 95 4.83 -24.30 1.79
N GLN A 96 5.06 -24.41 0.48
CA GLN A 96 6.38 -24.18 -0.12
C GLN A 96 6.85 -22.74 0.10
N ARG A 97 5.99 -21.73 -0.12
CA ARG A 97 6.32 -20.33 0.16
C ARG A 97 6.65 -20.10 1.63
N ALA A 98 5.87 -20.64 2.55
CA ALA A 98 6.11 -20.51 3.98
C ALA A 98 7.45 -21.15 4.41
N ASN A 99 7.79 -22.31 3.84
CA ASN A 99 9.06 -22.97 4.12
C ASN A 99 10.27 -22.18 3.59
N THR A 100 10.19 -21.67 2.36
CA THR A 100 11.25 -20.83 1.79
C THR A 100 11.45 -19.55 2.59
N VAL A 101 10.37 -18.82 2.89
CA VAL A 101 10.45 -17.60 3.73
C VAL A 101 10.98 -17.92 5.13
N GLY A 102 10.53 -19.01 5.74
CA GLY A 102 11.01 -19.47 7.03
C GLY A 102 12.50 -19.77 7.03
N SER A 103 13.00 -20.45 5.99
CA SER A 103 14.43 -20.73 5.86
C SER A 103 15.26 -19.45 5.69
N LEU A 104 14.81 -18.52 4.84
CA LEU A 104 15.50 -17.25 4.59
C LEU A 104 15.59 -16.41 5.87
N LEU A 105 14.48 -16.30 6.61
CA LEU A 105 14.45 -15.56 7.87
C LEU A 105 15.34 -16.23 8.94
N SER A 106 15.35 -17.57 9.01
CA SER A 106 16.20 -18.29 9.95
C SER A 106 17.69 -18.11 9.66
N SER A 107 18.07 -18.10 8.37
CA SER A 107 19.44 -17.86 7.94
C SER A 107 19.86 -16.43 8.26
N PHE A 108 19.03 -15.45 7.90
CA PHE A 108 19.28 -14.04 8.19
C PHE A 108 19.43 -13.77 9.69
N ALA A 109 18.53 -14.32 10.50
CA ALA A 109 18.59 -14.16 11.95
C ALA A 109 19.84 -14.84 12.56
N THR A 110 20.28 -15.97 12.02
CA THR A 110 21.54 -16.61 12.44
C THR A 110 22.75 -15.75 12.10
N ILE A 111 22.77 -15.13 10.92
CA ILE A 111 23.86 -14.23 10.50
C ILE A 111 23.96 -13.04 11.46
N ILE A 112 22.84 -12.43 11.85
CA ILE A 112 22.83 -11.32 12.82
C ILE A 112 23.38 -11.77 14.18
N VAL A 113 22.89 -12.91 14.71
CA VAL A 113 23.37 -13.43 16.01
C VAL A 113 24.87 -13.75 15.95
N ALA A 114 25.33 -14.37 14.87
CA ALA A 114 26.75 -14.68 14.66
C ALA A 114 27.61 -13.40 14.56
N ALA A 115 27.12 -12.36 13.88
CA ALA A 115 27.82 -11.08 13.78
C ALA A 115 27.95 -10.39 15.15
N ILE A 116 26.87 -10.34 15.93
CA ILE A 116 26.90 -9.77 17.30
C ILE A 116 27.85 -10.56 18.20
N ALA A 117 27.77 -11.90 18.16
CA ALA A 117 28.67 -12.76 18.92
C ALA A 117 30.13 -12.57 18.51
N GLY A 118 30.42 -12.45 17.21
CA GLY A 118 31.75 -12.16 16.70
C GLY A 118 32.30 -10.83 17.21
N LEU A 119 31.48 -9.77 17.26
CA LEU A 119 31.87 -8.48 17.84
C LEU A 119 32.17 -8.57 19.34
N MET A 120 31.36 -9.32 20.09
CA MET A 120 31.59 -9.55 21.52
C MET A 120 32.89 -10.33 21.77
N VAL A 121 33.18 -11.36 20.95
CA VAL A 121 34.44 -12.10 21.03
C VAL A 121 35.63 -11.20 20.70
N LEU A 122 35.49 -10.34 19.69
CA LEU A 122 36.56 -9.42 19.26
C LEU A 122 36.96 -8.45 20.39
N GLN A 123 35.97 -7.94 21.12
CA GLN A 123 36.16 -7.11 22.30
C GLN A 123 36.92 -7.84 23.41
N GLU A 124 36.64 -9.12 23.64
CA GLU A 124 37.31 -9.93 24.67
C GLU A 124 38.78 -10.25 24.31
N VAL A 125 39.10 -10.33 23.01
CA VAL A 125 40.49 -10.48 22.51
C VAL A 125 41.26 -9.15 22.50
N GLY A 126 40.62 -8.04 22.92
CA GLY A 126 41.25 -6.72 23.01
C GLY A 126 41.27 -5.94 21.69
N ILE A 127 40.57 -6.41 20.66
CA ILE A 127 40.41 -5.69 19.40
C ILE A 127 39.17 -4.79 19.49
N ASN A 128 39.34 -3.51 19.17
CA ASN A 128 38.25 -2.54 19.23
C ASN A 128 37.19 -2.85 18.15
N PRO A 129 35.92 -3.13 18.51
CA PRO A 129 34.86 -3.39 17.54
C PRO A 129 34.37 -2.11 16.82
N ALA A 130 34.77 -0.91 17.27
CA ALA A 130 34.27 0.36 16.75
C ALA A 130 34.42 0.53 15.22
N PRO A 131 35.53 0.16 14.54
CA PRO A 131 35.62 0.27 13.09
C PRO A 131 34.65 -0.66 12.34
N ILE A 132 34.42 -1.86 12.87
CA ILE A 132 33.45 -2.81 12.30
C ILE A 132 32.03 -2.32 12.53
N LEU A 133 31.74 -1.81 13.73
CA LEU A 133 30.45 -1.19 14.03
C LEU A 133 30.18 0.04 13.16
N ALA A 134 31.18 0.89 12.92
CA ALA A 134 31.06 2.06 12.06
C ALA A 134 30.75 1.67 10.61
N SER A 135 31.47 0.69 10.06
CA SER A 135 31.23 0.19 8.70
C SER A 135 29.88 -0.56 8.58
N ALA A 136 29.53 -1.38 9.57
CA ALA A 136 28.22 -2.02 9.66
C ALA A 136 27.08 -0.99 9.79
N GLY A 137 27.31 0.13 10.46
CA GLY A 137 26.36 1.25 10.55
C GLY A 137 26.06 1.86 9.20
N VAL A 138 27.08 2.16 8.39
CA VAL A 138 26.90 2.66 7.01
C VAL A 138 26.16 1.64 6.14
N ALA A 139 26.54 0.36 6.23
CA ALA A 139 25.83 -0.72 5.53
C ALA A 139 24.36 -0.84 5.98
N GLY A 140 24.10 -0.66 7.28
CA GLY A 140 22.76 -0.66 7.86
C GLY A 140 21.90 0.49 7.36
N ILE A 141 22.46 1.68 7.20
CA ILE A 141 21.77 2.84 6.60
C ILE A 141 21.39 2.54 5.15
N ALA A 142 22.31 1.98 4.35
CA ALA A 142 22.02 1.60 2.97
C ALA A 142 20.89 0.55 2.88
N LEU A 143 20.91 -0.46 3.75
CA LEU A 143 19.82 -1.44 3.86
C LEU A 143 18.50 -0.80 4.32
N GLY A 144 18.55 0.14 5.25
CA GLY A 144 17.39 0.89 5.73
C GLY A 144 16.70 1.68 4.62
N PHE A 145 17.47 2.37 3.78
CA PHE A 145 16.93 3.05 2.60
C PHE A 145 16.33 2.06 1.59
N GLY A 146 16.96 0.90 1.37
CA GLY A 146 16.42 -0.14 0.50
C GLY A 146 15.11 -0.76 1.01
N ALA A 147 14.90 -0.79 2.33
CA ALA A 147 13.69 -1.34 2.96
C ALA A 147 12.62 -0.28 3.29
N GLN A 148 12.87 1.00 3.01
CA GLN A 148 12.01 2.10 3.43
C GLN A 148 10.58 1.97 2.88
N SER A 149 10.43 1.55 1.62
CA SER A 149 9.11 1.36 1.00
C SER A 149 8.29 0.27 1.68
N LEU A 150 8.93 -0.84 2.09
CA LEU A 150 8.27 -1.91 2.82
C LEU A 150 7.72 -1.41 4.15
N VAL A 151 8.52 -0.66 4.92
CA VAL A 151 8.06 -0.11 6.20
C VAL A 151 6.88 0.84 6.00
N ARG A 152 6.93 1.68 4.95
CA ARG A 152 5.81 2.56 4.58
C ARG A 152 4.55 1.75 4.26
N ASP A 153 4.64 0.71 3.44
CA ASP A 153 3.51 -0.14 3.09
C ASP A 153 2.82 -0.72 4.33
N TYR A 154 3.59 -1.28 5.27
CA TYR A 154 3.01 -1.90 6.47
C TYR A 154 2.37 -0.87 7.41
N LEU A 155 2.96 0.31 7.56
CA LEU A 155 2.38 1.37 8.38
C LEU A 155 1.10 1.92 7.74
N SER A 156 1.12 2.21 6.43
CA SER A 156 -0.08 2.65 5.71
C SER A 156 -1.20 1.61 5.78
N GLY A 157 -0.88 0.33 5.56
CA GLY A 157 -1.86 -0.75 5.66
C GLY A 157 -2.45 -0.91 7.06
N PHE A 158 -1.64 -0.71 8.11
CA PHE A 158 -2.14 -0.69 9.48
C PHE A 158 -3.17 0.43 9.70
N PHE A 159 -2.87 1.66 9.27
CA PHE A 159 -3.78 2.79 9.42
C PHE A 159 -5.06 2.65 8.58
N ILE A 160 -4.97 2.12 7.36
CA ILE A 160 -6.14 1.82 6.51
C ILE A 160 -7.15 0.95 7.28
N VAL A 161 -6.68 -0.08 7.97
CA VAL A 161 -7.54 -1.02 8.72
C VAL A 161 -8.04 -0.42 10.03
N VAL A 162 -7.17 0.29 10.77
CA VAL A 162 -7.54 0.85 12.09
C VAL A 162 -8.51 2.02 11.96
N GLU A 163 -8.35 2.84 10.92
CA GLU A 163 -9.20 4.01 10.68
C GLU A 163 -10.45 3.67 9.85
N ASP A 164 -10.62 2.42 9.43
CA ASP A 164 -11.73 1.97 8.56
C ASP A 164 -11.92 2.87 7.33
N GLN A 165 -10.80 3.18 6.64
CA GLN A 165 -10.85 4.05 5.46
C GLN A 165 -11.63 3.39 4.31
N TYR A 166 -11.53 2.07 4.19
CA TYR A 166 -12.32 1.25 3.29
C TYR A 166 -12.19 -0.24 3.65
N GLY A 167 -13.24 -1.00 3.35
CA GLY A 167 -13.34 -2.43 3.61
C GLY A 167 -13.41 -3.29 2.35
N ILE A 168 -13.49 -4.61 2.56
CA ILE A 168 -13.77 -5.57 1.49
C ILE A 168 -15.21 -5.35 1.00
N GLY A 169 -15.38 -5.25 -0.32
CA GLY A 169 -16.68 -4.98 -0.96
C GLY A 169 -16.96 -3.50 -1.20
N ASP A 170 -16.12 -2.59 -0.68
CA ASP A 170 -16.22 -1.17 -1.01
C ASP A 170 -15.71 -0.88 -2.42
N THR A 171 -16.34 0.08 -3.09
CA THR A 171 -15.82 0.60 -4.35
C THR A 171 -14.99 1.83 -4.07
N VAL A 172 -13.71 1.78 -4.42
CA VAL A 172 -12.73 2.81 -4.07
C VAL A 172 -12.00 3.33 -5.31
N ASP A 173 -11.60 4.59 -5.24
CA ASP A 173 -10.65 5.23 -6.14
C ASP A 173 -9.33 5.44 -5.38
N LEU A 174 -8.28 4.71 -5.77
CA LEU A 174 -6.92 4.85 -5.24
C LEU A 174 -5.98 5.60 -6.20
N GLY A 175 -6.50 6.36 -7.16
CA GLY A 175 -5.74 7.03 -8.21
C GLY A 175 -5.71 6.20 -9.49
N GLU A 176 -4.63 5.44 -9.71
CA GLU A 176 -4.48 4.66 -10.95
C GLU A 176 -5.36 3.40 -11.00
N ALA A 177 -5.86 2.95 -9.85
CA ALA A 177 -6.73 1.80 -9.72
C ALA A 177 -8.07 2.20 -9.09
N ILE A 178 -9.16 2.00 -9.83
CA ILE A 178 -10.54 2.25 -9.39
C ILE A 178 -11.32 0.95 -9.52
N GLY A 179 -12.01 0.55 -8.45
CA GLY A 179 -12.81 -0.67 -8.48
C GLY A 179 -13.23 -1.15 -7.10
N THR A 180 -13.72 -2.38 -7.03
CA THR A 180 -14.18 -2.99 -5.79
C THR A 180 -13.04 -3.71 -5.07
N VAL A 181 -12.90 -3.46 -3.77
CA VAL A 181 -11.88 -4.07 -2.93
C VAL A 181 -12.20 -5.55 -2.68
N GLU A 182 -11.28 -6.44 -3.06
CA GLU A 182 -11.41 -7.88 -2.81
C GLU A 182 -10.69 -8.33 -1.54
N GLU A 183 -9.52 -7.74 -1.25
CA GLU A 183 -8.69 -8.10 -0.09
C GLU A 183 -7.90 -6.89 0.40
N VAL A 184 -7.98 -6.60 1.70
CA VAL A 184 -7.11 -5.61 2.35
C VAL A 184 -6.03 -6.36 3.13
N GLY A 185 -4.81 -6.35 2.60
CA GLY A 185 -3.64 -6.91 3.27
C GLY A 185 -2.84 -5.82 3.99
N LEU A 186 -1.95 -6.23 4.91
CA LEU A 186 -1.10 -5.27 5.63
C LEU A 186 -0.12 -4.52 4.71
N ARG A 187 0.34 -5.13 3.61
CA ARG A 187 1.28 -4.52 2.66
C ARG A 187 0.63 -4.05 1.37
N THR A 188 -0.42 -4.74 0.93
CA THR A 188 -1.06 -4.49 -0.36
C THR A 188 -2.56 -4.66 -0.26
N THR A 189 -3.30 -3.79 -0.94
CA THR A 189 -4.74 -3.92 -1.19
C THR A 189 -4.96 -4.48 -2.59
N ARG A 190 -5.95 -5.36 -2.74
CA ARG A 190 -6.38 -5.89 -4.04
C ARG A 190 -7.71 -5.32 -4.44
N ILE A 191 -7.77 -4.79 -5.66
CA ILE A 191 -8.96 -4.16 -6.23
C ILE A 191 -9.26 -4.80 -7.57
N ARG A 192 -10.53 -5.08 -7.83
CA ARG A 192 -11.00 -5.50 -9.15
C ARG A 192 -11.73 -4.35 -9.84
N ASP A 193 -11.26 -3.95 -11.00
CA ASP A 193 -11.91 -2.92 -11.82
C ASP A 193 -13.15 -3.48 -12.55
N VAL A 194 -13.84 -2.61 -13.30
CA VAL A 194 -15.06 -2.99 -14.03
C VAL A 194 -14.76 -3.85 -15.27
N GLU A 195 -13.54 -3.80 -15.78
CA GLU A 195 -13.02 -4.66 -16.85
C GLU A 195 -12.61 -6.07 -16.33
N GLY A 196 -12.55 -6.25 -15.01
CA GLY A 196 -12.21 -7.51 -14.35
C GLY A 196 -10.71 -7.69 -14.03
N THR A 197 -9.87 -6.69 -14.27
CA THR A 197 -8.44 -6.69 -13.91
C THR A 197 -8.28 -6.68 -12.40
N LEU A 198 -7.43 -7.56 -11.88
CA LEU A 198 -7.08 -7.58 -10.46
C LEU A 198 -5.79 -6.78 -10.21
N TRP A 199 -5.96 -5.59 -9.66
CA TRP A 199 -4.89 -4.69 -9.27
C TRP A 199 -4.32 -5.09 -7.91
N HIS A 200 -2.99 -5.02 -7.79
CA HIS A 200 -2.27 -5.24 -6.54
C HIS A 200 -1.57 -3.94 -6.17
N VAL A 201 -2.18 -3.15 -5.30
CA VAL A 201 -1.70 -1.80 -4.95
C VAL A 201 -0.89 -1.86 -3.65
N PRO A 202 0.39 -1.45 -3.63
CA PRO A 202 1.15 -1.26 -2.40
C PRO A 202 0.52 -0.18 -1.53
N ASN A 203 0.33 -0.47 -0.26
CA ASN A 203 -0.36 0.46 0.64
C ASN A 203 0.42 1.76 0.85
N GLY A 204 1.75 1.73 0.70
CA GLY A 204 2.61 2.91 0.84
C GLY A 204 2.57 3.85 -0.36
N GLU A 205 1.95 3.44 -1.47
CA GLU A 205 1.74 4.27 -2.67
C GLU A 205 0.36 4.94 -2.68
N ILE A 206 -0.54 4.55 -1.76
CA ILE A 206 -1.87 5.14 -1.62
C ILE A 206 -1.75 6.48 -0.89
N LEU A 207 -1.72 7.57 -1.66
CA LEU A 207 -1.65 8.92 -1.11
C LEU A 207 -3.02 9.47 -0.69
N ARG A 208 -4.08 9.05 -1.39
CA ARG A 208 -5.48 9.44 -1.12
C ARG A 208 -6.41 8.29 -1.47
N VAL A 209 -7.55 8.27 -0.80
CA VAL A 209 -8.61 7.27 -1.02
C VAL A 209 -9.91 8.02 -1.24
N GLY A 210 -10.61 7.72 -2.34
CA GLY A 210 -12.01 8.07 -2.51
C GLY A 210 -12.88 6.83 -2.31
N ASN A 211 -13.51 6.66 -1.14
CA ASN A 211 -14.47 5.58 -0.93
C ASN A 211 -15.84 6.00 -1.50
N GLN A 212 -16.28 5.30 -2.55
CA GLN A 212 -17.51 5.61 -3.29
C GLN A 212 -18.74 4.89 -2.73
N SER A 213 -18.57 4.06 -1.71
CA SER A 213 -19.62 3.26 -1.06
C SER A 213 -19.73 3.49 0.45
N GLN A 214 -18.95 4.38 1.05
CA GLN A 214 -19.05 4.63 2.49
C GLN A 214 -20.22 5.57 2.82
N GLY A 215 -21.16 5.08 3.63
CA GLY A 215 -22.31 5.86 4.13
C GLY A 215 -23.44 6.02 3.10
N TRP A 216 -23.23 6.85 2.08
CA TRP A 216 -24.20 7.07 1.00
C TRP A 216 -23.47 7.31 -0.32
N SER A 217 -24.15 7.01 -1.42
CA SER A 217 -23.65 7.26 -2.76
C SER A 217 -24.58 8.20 -3.52
N ARG A 218 -24.09 8.82 -4.58
CA ARG A 218 -24.89 9.72 -5.41
C ARG A 218 -24.77 9.34 -6.87
N ALA A 219 -25.91 9.07 -7.49
CA ALA A 219 -26.05 9.02 -8.93
C ALA A 219 -26.07 10.46 -9.45
N VAL A 220 -25.05 10.81 -10.23
CA VAL A 220 -24.99 12.06 -11.00
C VAL A 220 -25.31 11.71 -12.45
N VAL A 221 -26.42 12.24 -12.96
CA VAL A 221 -26.85 12.01 -14.34
C VAL A 221 -26.97 13.34 -15.05
N ASP A 222 -26.11 13.51 -16.06
CA ASP A 222 -26.12 14.65 -16.97
C ASP A 222 -27.01 14.30 -18.16
N VAL A 223 -28.06 15.12 -18.35
CA VAL A 223 -29.11 14.96 -19.36
C VAL A 223 -28.92 16.00 -20.45
N PRO A 224 -28.35 15.63 -21.61
CA PRO A 224 -28.24 16.54 -22.73
C PRO A 224 -29.60 16.71 -23.40
N VAL A 225 -30.03 17.96 -23.57
CA VAL A 225 -31.25 18.33 -24.29
C VAL A 225 -30.92 19.31 -25.42
N PRO A 226 -31.65 19.30 -26.53
CA PRO A 226 -31.49 20.29 -27.61
C PRO A 226 -31.61 21.75 -27.09
N VAL A 227 -30.92 22.71 -27.69
CA VAL A 227 -30.93 24.12 -27.22
C VAL A 227 -32.28 24.80 -27.46
N ASP A 228 -33.04 24.34 -28.46
CA ASP A 228 -34.34 24.85 -28.85
C ASP A 228 -35.48 24.42 -27.92
N ILE A 229 -35.27 23.40 -27.07
CA ILE A 229 -36.29 22.99 -26.11
C ILE A 229 -36.41 23.99 -24.96
N ASN A 230 -37.65 24.31 -24.60
CA ASN A 230 -37.92 25.12 -23.42
C ASN A 230 -37.46 24.39 -22.15
N GLN A 231 -36.74 25.11 -21.27
CA GLN A 231 -36.23 24.56 -20.01
C GLN A 231 -37.35 23.98 -19.12
N ASN A 232 -38.52 24.61 -19.07
CA ASN A 232 -39.65 24.10 -18.28
C ASN A 232 -40.12 22.76 -18.82
N THR A 233 -40.24 22.63 -20.15
CA THR A 233 -40.61 21.37 -20.80
C THR A 233 -39.60 20.25 -20.54
N ALA A 234 -38.30 20.57 -20.60
CA ALA A 234 -37.26 19.61 -20.25
C ALA A 234 -37.33 19.18 -18.78
N THR A 235 -37.57 20.12 -17.87
CA THR A 235 -37.75 19.86 -16.43
C THR A 235 -38.97 18.99 -16.17
N ASP A 236 -40.09 19.22 -16.87
CA ASP A 236 -41.30 18.40 -16.77
C ASP A 236 -41.06 16.96 -17.24
N ILE A 237 -40.32 16.76 -18.35
CA ILE A 237 -39.94 15.44 -18.85
C ILE A 237 -39.07 14.71 -17.83
N ILE A 238 -38.05 15.39 -17.29
CA ILE A 238 -37.16 14.85 -16.25
C ILE A 238 -37.96 14.48 -15.00
N THR A 239 -38.90 15.33 -14.58
CA THR A 239 -39.76 15.08 -13.41
C THR A 239 -40.62 13.84 -13.61
N ARG A 240 -41.23 13.65 -14.79
CA ARG A 240 -41.97 12.42 -15.11
C ARG A 240 -41.08 11.18 -15.10
N ALA A 241 -39.84 11.29 -15.60
CA ALA A 241 -38.88 10.19 -15.56
C ALA A 241 -38.49 9.82 -14.12
N ILE A 242 -38.34 10.83 -13.23
CA ILE A 242 -38.15 10.62 -11.78
C ILE A 242 -39.38 9.92 -11.18
N THR A 243 -40.60 10.38 -11.48
CA THR A 243 -41.82 9.73 -10.99
C THR A 243 -41.90 8.26 -11.44
N GLN A 244 -41.55 7.99 -12.69
CA GLN A 244 -41.49 6.62 -13.22
C GLN A 244 -40.42 5.77 -12.51
N LEU A 245 -39.25 6.34 -12.22
CA LEU A 245 -38.20 5.66 -11.46
C LEU A 245 -38.67 5.29 -10.05
N MET A 246 -39.33 6.22 -9.36
CA MET A 246 -39.87 6.04 -8.01
C MET A 246 -41.10 5.13 -7.95
N SER A 247 -41.75 4.85 -9.08
CA SER A 247 -42.93 3.96 -9.13
C SER A 247 -42.59 2.48 -8.88
N ASP A 248 -41.34 2.08 -9.09
CA ASP A 248 -40.85 0.72 -8.79
C ASP A 248 -40.41 0.66 -7.31
N PRO A 249 -41.11 -0.10 -6.43
CA PRO A 249 -40.79 -0.15 -5.01
C PRO A 249 -39.36 -0.59 -4.71
N ASN A 250 -38.77 -1.46 -5.54
CA ASN A 250 -37.40 -1.95 -5.32
C ASN A 250 -36.36 -0.84 -5.55
N ARG A 251 -36.65 0.10 -6.46
CA ARG A 251 -35.76 1.23 -6.76
C ARG A 251 -35.97 2.35 -5.75
N ALA A 252 -37.22 2.61 -5.40
CA ALA A 252 -37.56 3.62 -4.39
C ALA A 252 -36.94 3.29 -3.02
N SER A 253 -36.88 2.02 -2.63
CA SER A 253 -36.33 1.62 -1.32
C SER A 253 -34.82 1.91 -1.14
N VAL A 254 -34.07 2.07 -2.24
CA VAL A 254 -32.63 2.36 -2.17
C VAL A 254 -32.31 3.84 -2.40
N ILE A 255 -33.31 4.66 -2.72
CA ILE A 255 -33.20 6.12 -2.87
C ILE A 255 -33.50 6.74 -1.50
N MET A 256 -32.55 7.53 -0.98
CA MET A 256 -32.65 8.06 0.39
C MET A 256 -33.42 9.37 0.48
N GLU A 257 -33.35 10.18 -0.57
CA GLU A 257 -33.91 11.53 -0.66
C GLU A 257 -34.55 11.70 -2.04
N ASP A 258 -35.52 12.60 -2.15
CA ASP A 258 -36.16 12.89 -3.43
C ASP A 258 -35.11 13.36 -4.45
N PRO A 259 -35.12 12.83 -5.69
CA PRO A 259 -34.23 13.29 -6.75
C PRO A 259 -34.31 14.80 -7.00
N GLU A 260 -33.15 15.44 -7.08
CA GLU A 260 -33.03 16.89 -7.26
C GLU A 260 -32.57 17.23 -8.67
N ILE A 261 -33.30 18.13 -9.33
CA ILE A 261 -32.90 18.74 -10.60
C ILE A 261 -32.12 20.00 -10.26
N ILE A 262 -30.80 19.97 -10.46
CA ILE A 262 -29.92 21.09 -10.08
C ILE A 262 -30.04 22.25 -11.06
N GLY A 263 -30.28 21.94 -12.34
CA GLY A 263 -30.41 22.91 -13.42
C GLY A 263 -29.36 22.71 -14.51
N ILE A 264 -29.11 23.78 -15.28
CA ILE A 264 -28.19 23.76 -16.41
C ILE A 264 -26.74 23.73 -15.91
N GLN A 265 -26.02 22.66 -16.25
CA GLN A 265 -24.63 22.43 -15.88
C GLN A 265 -23.65 22.87 -16.98
N GLU A 266 -24.06 22.73 -18.25
CA GLU A 266 -23.25 23.04 -19.41
C GLU A 266 -24.15 23.53 -20.56
N LEU A 267 -23.64 24.48 -21.35
CA LEU A 267 -24.29 25.00 -22.55
C LEU A 267 -23.29 24.93 -23.70
N THR A 268 -23.61 24.14 -24.72
CA THR A 268 -22.83 24.03 -25.97
C THR A 268 -23.63 24.62 -27.13
N GLY A 269 -23.01 24.71 -28.32
CA GLY A 269 -23.69 25.22 -29.51
C GLY A 269 -24.88 24.36 -29.98
N SER A 270 -24.94 23.09 -29.57
CA SER A 270 -25.96 22.13 -30.02
C SER A 270 -26.76 21.48 -28.88
N SER A 271 -26.36 21.65 -27.62
CA SER A 271 -27.08 21.08 -26.48
C SER A 271 -26.95 21.88 -25.20
N THR A 272 -28.00 21.85 -24.39
CA THR A 272 -27.99 22.27 -22.99
C THR A 272 -27.97 21.02 -22.12
N THR A 273 -27.04 20.91 -21.17
CA THR A 273 -26.96 19.75 -20.26
C THR A 273 -27.60 20.10 -18.91
N ILE A 274 -28.62 19.35 -18.51
CA ILE A 274 -29.28 19.48 -17.20
C ILE A 274 -28.77 18.39 -16.28
N ARG A 275 -28.34 18.74 -15.06
CA ARG A 275 -27.83 17.78 -14.07
C ARG A 275 -28.90 17.38 -13.07
N VAL A 276 -28.99 16.08 -12.82
CA VAL A 276 -29.87 15.47 -11.82
C VAL A 276 -29.03 14.73 -10.78
N PHE A 277 -29.32 14.97 -9.51
CA PHE A 277 -28.74 14.26 -8.38
C PHE A 277 -29.74 13.31 -7.75
N ILE A 278 -29.32 12.07 -7.54
CA ILE A 278 -30.12 11.05 -6.84
C ILE A 278 -29.25 10.45 -5.74
N LYS A 279 -29.61 10.68 -4.48
CA LYS A 279 -28.89 10.11 -3.33
C LYS A 279 -29.39 8.69 -3.07
N THR A 280 -28.47 7.74 -2.99
CA THR A 280 -28.77 6.31 -2.90
C THR A 280 -28.02 5.65 -1.76
N LEU A 281 -28.43 4.43 -1.41
CA LEU A 281 -27.60 3.50 -0.65
C LEU A 281 -26.27 3.24 -1.36
N PRO A 282 -25.22 2.88 -0.59
CA PRO A 282 -23.94 2.43 -1.12
C PRO A 282 -24.04 1.43 -2.27
N ASN A 283 -23.22 1.62 -3.29
CA ASN A 283 -23.11 0.76 -4.49
C ASN A 283 -24.35 0.73 -5.41
N GLU A 284 -25.46 1.38 -5.05
CA GLU A 284 -26.68 1.42 -5.87
C GLU A 284 -26.67 2.55 -6.92
N GLN A 285 -25.75 3.51 -6.81
CA GLN A 285 -25.71 4.71 -7.65
C GLN A 285 -25.64 4.38 -9.14
N TRP A 286 -24.91 3.34 -9.55
CA TRP A 286 -24.82 2.99 -10.97
C TRP A 286 -26.06 2.27 -11.48
N ALA A 287 -26.68 1.42 -10.65
CA ALA A 287 -27.93 0.76 -10.98
C ALA A 287 -29.05 1.78 -11.15
N ILE A 288 -29.19 2.70 -10.20
CA ILE A 288 -30.17 3.79 -10.24
C ILE A 288 -29.90 4.76 -11.38
N ALA A 289 -28.64 5.14 -11.65
CA ALA A 289 -28.32 6.00 -12.77
C ALA A 289 -28.65 5.35 -14.14
N ARG A 290 -28.49 4.04 -14.29
CA ARG A 290 -28.90 3.31 -15.51
C ARG A 290 -30.42 3.22 -15.63
N ALA A 291 -31.10 2.87 -14.53
CA ALA A 291 -32.55 2.81 -14.48
C ALA A 291 -33.19 4.18 -14.82
N PHE A 292 -32.64 5.26 -14.25
CA PHE A 292 -33.08 6.62 -14.53
C PHE A 292 -32.87 6.99 -16.01
N ARG A 293 -31.70 6.70 -16.61
CA ARG A 293 -31.47 6.91 -18.05
C ARG A 293 -32.47 6.14 -18.92
N SER A 294 -32.88 4.94 -18.51
CA SER A 294 -33.92 4.18 -19.21
C SER A 294 -35.31 4.82 -19.11
N CYS A 295 -35.70 5.30 -17.93
CA CYS A 295 -36.95 6.04 -17.74
C CYS A 295 -36.95 7.34 -18.55
N LEU A 296 -35.83 8.05 -18.51
CA LEU A 296 -35.60 9.27 -19.27
C LEU A 296 -35.80 9.04 -20.77
N LYS A 297 -35.15 8.01 -21.35
CA LYS A 297 -35.33 7.67 -22.77
C LYS A 297 -36.80 7.46 -23.13
N SER A 298 -37.53 6.70 -22.32
CA SER A 298 -38.96 6.45 -22.51
C SER A 298 -39.78 7.74 -22.50
N GLU A 299 -39.51 8.67 -21.57
CA GLU A 299 -40.24 9.95 -21.50
C GLU A 299 -39.88 10.93 -22.62
N PHE A 300 -38.63 10.95 -23.07
CA PHE A 300 -38.21 11.72 -24.26
C PHE A 300 -38.92 11.22 -25.52
N ASP A 301 -39.03 9.90 -25.69
CA ASP A 301 -39.72 9.30 -26.84
C ASP A 301 -41.21 9.64 -26.86
N LYS A 302 -41.88 9.61 -25.69
CA LYS A 302 -43.29 10.02 -25.57
C LYS A 302 -43.52 11.49 -25.85
N ALA A 303 -42.58 12.34 -25.46
CA ALA A 303 -42.64 13.79 -25.68
C ALA A 303 -42.25 14.19 -27.11
N GLY A 304 -41.77 13.25 -27.93
CA GLY A 304 -41.29 13.53 -29.29
C GLY A 304 -40.01 14.38 -29.31
N VAL A 305 -39.26 14.41 -28.20
CA VAL A 305 -38.01 15.18 -28.11
C VAL A 305 -36.87 14.32 -28.62
N ALA A 306 -36.26 14.75 -29.73
CA ALA A 306 -35.06 14.11 -30.24
C ALA A 306 -33.90 14.30 -29.24
N ILE A 307 -33.12 13.25 -29.02
CA ILE A 307 -31.86 13.35 -28.29
C ILE A 307 -30.94 14.25 -29.11
N ALA A 308 -30.29 15.23 -28.45
CA ALA A 308 -29.40 16.16 -29.11
C ALA A 308 -28.33 15.40 -29.92
N LEU A 309 -28.36 15.56 -31.24
CA LEU A 309 -27.33 15.08 -32.13
C LEU A 309 -26.25 16.17 -32.25
N PRO A 310 -24.99 15.82 -32.50
CA PRO A 310 -24.00 16.81 -32.89
C PRO A 310 -24.42 17.43 -34.23
N ASP A 311 -24.91 18.67 -34.21
CA ASP A 311 -25.25 19.38 -35.44
C ASP A 311 -23.97 19.85 -36.14
N GLN A 312 -23.78 19.46 -37.40
CA GLN A 312 -22.73 19.97 -38.26
C GLN A 312 -23.35 20.88 -39.33
N MET A 313 -23.06 22.18 -39.25
CA MET A 313 -23.36 23.10 -40.35
C MET A 313 -22.29 22.96 -41.44
N VAL A 314 -22.67 22.42 -42.60
CA VAL A 314 -21.84 22.42 -43.80
C VAL A 314 -22.16 23.69 -44.60
N ILE A 315 -21.26 24.67 -44.56
CA ILE A 315 -21.32 25.83 -45.45
C ILE A 315 -20.84 25.36 -46.83
N LYS A 316 -21.78 25.15 -47.77
CA LYS A 316 -21.44 24.94 -49.17
C LYS A 316 -21.19 26.30 -49.82
N GLU A 317 -19.92 26.68 -49.95
CA GLU A 317 -19.55 27.77 -50.85
C GLU A 317 -19.85 27.30 -52.29
N THR A 318 -20.87 27.91 -52.92
CA THR A 318 -21.14 27.70 -54.33
C THR A 318 -20.11 28.50 -55.13
N PRO A 319 -19.26 27.87 -55.97
CA PRO A 319 -18.28 28.61 -56.76
C PRO A 319 -19.02 29.54 -57.73
N GLY A 320 -18.96 30.86 -57.49
CA GLY A 320 -19.50 31.86 -58.42
C GLY A 320 -20.39 32.94 -57.82
N GLN A 321 -20.84 32.84 -56.56
CA GLN A 321 -21.54 33.95 -55.92
C GLN A 321 -20.53 34.83 -55.19
N ALA A 322 -20.04 35.88 -55.86
CA ALA A 322 -19.25 36.91 -55.21
C ALA A 322 -20.03 37.48 -54.01
N PRO A 323 -19.37 37.74 -52.86
CA PRO A 323 -20.01 38.42 -51.74
C PRO A 323 -20.67 39.71 -52.22
N PRO A 324 -21.89 40.06 -51.78
CA PRO A 324 -22.46 41.37 -52.09
C PRO A 324 -21.46 42.43 -51.63
N ALA A 325 -21.00 43.24 -52.58
CA ALA A 325 -20.04 44.31 -52.32
C ALA A 325 -20.58 45.16 -51.17
N ALA A 326 -19.77 45.33 -50.12
CA ALA A 326 -20.05 46.29 -49.08
C ALA A 326 -20.20 47.66 -49.75
N THR A 327 -21.44 48.13 -49.88
CA THR A 327 -21.74 49.47 -50.37
C THR A 327 -21.05 50.44 -49.42
N GLY A 328 -20.05 51.15 -49.94
CA GLY A 328 -19.24 52.09 -49.17
C GLY A 328 -20.14 53.10 -48.46
N ALA A 329 -19.94 53.21 -47.14
CA ALA A 329 -20.42 54.34 -46.38
C ALA A 329 -19.73 55.59 -46.94
N ASP A 330 -20.56 56.55 -47.33
CA ASP A 330 -20.18 57.89 -47.79
C ASP A 330 -19.12 58.51 -46.87
N ALA A 331 -17.94 58.75 -47.42
CA ALA A 331 -16.97 59.68 -46.87
C ALA A 331 -17.38 61.09 -47.28
N ASP A 332 -18.19 61.74 -46.45
CA ASP A 332 -18.48 63.17 -46.53
C ASP A 332 -17.29 63.95 -45.96
N ASP A 333 -16.40 64.38 -46.88
CA ASP A 333 -15.28 65.30 -46.62
C ASP A 333 -15.82 66.74 -46.60
N GLY A 334 -16.35 67.14 -45.45
CA GLY A 334 -16.80 68.50 -45.16
C GLY A 334 -15.64 69.37 -44.69
N SER A 335 -15.03 70.08 -45.64
CA SER A 335 -14.06 71.16 -45.43
C SER A 335 -14.60 72.25 -44.48
N HIS A 336 -13.89 72.55 -43.39
CA HIS A 336 -13.87 73.90 -42.83
C HIS A 336 -12.46 74.25 -42.34
N ALA A 337 -11.79 75.06 -43.16
CA ALA A 337 -10.64 75.84 -42.78
C ALA A 337 -11.07 77.07 -41.96
N SER A 338 -10.10 77.58 -41.20
CA SER A 338 -9.89 78.96 -40.74
C SER A 338 -10.41 79.40 -39.36
N SER A 339 -9.40 79.62 -38.52
CA SER A 339 -9.08 80.88 -37.83
C SER A 339 -9.61 81.17 -36.42
N SER A 340 -8.62 81.50 -35.58
CA SER A 340 -8.61 82.31 -34.35
C SER A 340 -8.75 81.58 -33.03
#